data_AF-A0A921YVC4-F1
#
_entry.id   AF-A0A921YVC4-F1
#
_cell.length_a   1.000
_cell.length_b   1.000
_cell.length_c   1.000
_cell.angle_alpha   90.00
_cell.angle_beta   90.00
_cell.angle_gamma   90.00
#
_symmetry.space_group_name_H-M   'P 1'
#
loop_
_entity.id
_entity.type
_entity.pdbx_description
1 polymer ?
#
loop_
_entity_poly.entity_id
_entity_poly.type
_entity_poly.pdbx_seq_one_letter_code
_entity_poly.pdbx_strand_id
1 'polypeptide(L)'
;MKRKSCLIETIDNFVVTEKNVRKNSVANLKMHRNTIWYHTLLGAEKSCLKEEKIKKIHYKFEDNREMVEEYNVDTQVLLRRAWKVKGKLGGEGKWEVEIGDPLPDMMVNTDSAEIIESKDQPIVSRRNTRINLEWRIRNLPYPIGTYSVEANSDEKCIIVRTTNKKYYKKLQIPELVRLNLPVEQANIQFTHSFHTLIITYKKPQQLLDMDKDWNEELKKVKPVKDIPNECKTQ
;
A
#
# COMPACT_ATOMS: atom_id res chain seq x y z
N MET A 1 13.33 -25.77 -74.17
CA MET A 1 12.16 -25.25 -74.93
C MET A 1 10.92 -25.31 -74.03
N LYS A 2 10.24 -24.16 -73.88
CA LYS A 2 8.81 -23.90 -73.52
C LYS A 2 8.28 -24.46 -72.17
N ARG A 3 8.13 -23.69 -71.08
CA ARG A 3 7.24 -22.53 -70.73
C ARG A 3 5.72 -22.77 -70.87
N LYS A 4 5.01 -22.69 -69.74
CA LYS A 4 3.72 -22.00 -69.45
C LYS A 4 3.69 -21.74 -67.91
N SER A 5 3.94 -20.54 -67.35
CA SER A 5 3.05 -19.37 -67.11
C SER A 5 1.67 -19.77 -66.56
N CYS A 6 1.26 -19.42 -65.34
CA CYS A 6 0.71 -18.14 -64.83
C CYS A 6 0.25 -18.41 -63.37
N LEU A 7 0.08 -17.52 -62.39
CA LEU A 7 0.03 -16.06 -62.24
C LEU A 7 0.23 -15.74 -60.74
N ILE A 8 0.68 -14.53 -60.47
CA ILE A 8 0.93 -13.89 -59.16
C ILE A 8 -0.40 -13.50 -58.51
N GLU A 9 -0.58 -13.73 -57.21
CA GLU A 9 -1.21 -12.76 -56.30
C GLU A 9 -0.53 -12.80 -54.92
N THR A 10 0.30 -11.79 -54.68
CA THR A 10 0.76 -11.36 -53.35
C THR A 10 -0.39 -10.64 -52.64
N ILE A 11 -0.82 -11.15 -51.49
CA ILE A 11 -1.62 -10.38 -50.54
C ILE A 11 -0.73 -10.05 -49.35
N ASP A 12 -0.01 -8.94 -49.49
CA ASP A 12 0.37 -8.11 -48.34
C ASP A 12 -0.90 -7.41 -47.86
N ASN A 13 -1.27 -7.63 -46.60
CA ASN A 13 -1.86 -6.64 -45.68
C ASN A 13 -2.39 -7.34 -44.42
N PHE A 14 -1.47 -7.68 -43.51
CA PHE A 14 -1.83 -7.95 -42.12
C PHE A 14 -1.37 -6.77 -41.25
N VAL A 15 -2.04 -5.62 -41.43
CA VAL A 15 -1.99 -4.54 -40.45
C VAL A 15 -2.99 -4.89 -39.35
N VAL A 16 -2.55 -5.71 -38.39
CA VAL A 16 -3.24 -5.83 -37.10
C VAL A 16 -3.13 -4.50 -36.41
N THR A 17 -4.27 -3.85 -36.25
CA THR A 17 -4.46 -2.58 -35.58
C THR A 17 -3.84 -2.57 -34.17
N GLU A 18 -2.65 -1.98 -34.02
CA GLU A 18 -2.03 -1.64 -32.72
C GLU A 18 -2.93 -0.75 -31.85
N LYS A 19 -3.86 -0.02 -32.47
CA LYS A 19 -4.80 0.89 -31.80
C LYS A 19 -5.78 0.15 -30.88
N ASN A 20 -6.17 -1.09 -31.17
CA ASN A 20 -7.11 -1.85 -30.34
C ASN A 20 -6.42 -2.51 -29.13
N VAL A 21 -5.17 -2.98 -29.29
CA VAL A 21 -4.38 -3.50 -28.18
C VAL A 21 -4.06 -2.39 -27.17
N ARG A 22 -3.71 -1.19 -27.65
CA ARG A 22 -3.48 -0.02 -26.78
C ARG A 22 -4.75 0.50 -26.09
N LYS A 23 -5.92 0.45 -26.74
CA LYS A 23 -7.18 0.85 -26.09
C LYS A 23 -7.60 -0.13 -24.99
N ASN A 24 -7.43 -1.44 -25.21
CA ASN A 24 -7.70 -2.45 -24.19
C ASN A 24 -6.69 -2.41 -23.03
N SER A 25 -5.42 -2.09 -23.28
CA SER A 25 -4.46 -1.89 -22.19
C SER A 25 -4.79 -0.64 -21.37
N VAL A 26 -5.08 0.50 -22.01
CA VAL A 26 -5.41 1.75 -21.31
C VAL A 26 -6.72 1.65 -20.52
N ALA A 27 -7.72 0.91 -21.01
CA ALA A 27 -8.96 0.66 -20.28
C ALA A 27 -8.73 -0.18 -19.00
N ASN A 28 -7.78 -1.11 -19.03
CA ASN A 28 -7.40 -1.91 -17.87
C ASN A 28 -6.58 -1.09 -16.84
N LEU A 29 -5.72 -0.16 -17.31
CA LEU A 29 -4.84 0.65 -16.46
C LEU A 29 -5.58 1.56 -15.45
N LYS A 30 -6.84 1.92 -15.70
CA LYS A 30 -7.59 2.88 -14.86
C LYS A 30 -8.77 2.28 -14.10
N MET A 31 -8.91 0.95 -14.05
CA MET A 31 -9.99 0.31 -13.27
C MET A 31 -9.93 0.69 -11.78
N HIS A 32 -8.75 1.00 -11.25
CA HIS A 32 -8.58 1.45 -9.87
C HIS A 32 -9.43 2.71 -9.54
N ARG A 33 -9.74 3.56 -10.53
CA ARG A 33 -10.54 4.77 -10.33
C ARG A 33 -12.00 4.47 -9.98
N ASN A 34 -12.50 3.29 -10.35
CA ASN A 34 -13.86 2.84 -10.05
C ASN A 34 -13.97 2.15 -8.68
N THR A 35 -12.85 1.99 -7.97
CA THR A 35 -12.87 1.34 -6.66
C THR A 35 -13.54 2.26 -5.63
N ILE A 36 -14.29 1.67 -4.71
CA ILE A 36 -14.91 2.39 -3.59
C ILE A 36 -13.85 3.20 -2.85
N TRP A 37 -12.68 2.59 -2.63
CA TRP A 37 -11.54 3.25 -1.99
C TRP A 37 -11.12 4.54 -2.70
N TYR A 38 -10.90 4.50 -4.02
CA TYR A 38 -10.48 5.68 -4.77
C TYR A 38 -11.53 6.79 -4.71
N HIS A 39 -12.82 6.44 -4.83
CA HIS A 39 -13.92 7.40 -4.69
C HIS A 39 -14.00 8.01 -3.28
N THR A 40 -13.83 7.19 -2.23
CA THR A 40 -13.81 7.65 -0.83
C THR A 40 -12.67 8.65 -0.61
N LEU A 41 -11.48 8.35 -1.13
CA LEU A 41 -10.36 9.28 -1.05
C LEU A 41 -10.63 10.56 -1.84
N LEU A 42 -11.21 10.46 -3.04
CA LEU A 42 -11.50 11.62 -3.88
C LEU A 42 -12.53 12.55 -3.24
N GLY A 43 -13.60 12.01 -2.67
CA GLY A 43 -14.67 12.76 -2.00
C GLY A 43 -14.29 13.36 -0.64
N ALA A 44 -13.25 12.84 0.01
CA ALA A 44 -12.81 13.36 1.31
C ALA A 44 -12.32 14.82 1.24
N GLU A 45 -12.59 15.59 2.28
CA GLU A 45 -11.92 16.87 2.51
C GLU A 45 -10.44 16.60 2.82
N LYS A 46 -9.54 17.34 2.16
CA LYS A 46 -8.09 17.14 2.26
C LYS A 46 -7.42 18.44 2.67
N SER A 47 -6.63 18.36 3.73
CA SER A 47 -5.67 19.41 4.06
C SER A 47 -4.25 18.88 3.90
N CYS A 48 -3.31 19.76 3.54
CA CYS A 48 -1.92 19.41 3.29
C CYS A 48 -0.99 20.23 4.19
N LEU A 49 -0.06 19.55 4.85
CA LEU A 49 1.09 20.15 5.49
C LEU A 49 2.35 19.66 4.78
N LYS A 50 3.19 20.59 4.31
CA LYS A 50 4.47 20.26 3.71
C LYS A 50 5.59 20.68 4.65
N GLU A 51 6.36 19.70 5.11
CA GLU A 51 7.65 19.85 5.78
C GLU A 51 8.75 19.48 4.76
N GLU A 52 10.01 19.84 5.00
CA GLU A 52 11.10 19.78 3.99
C GLU A 52 11.12 18.48 3.17
N LYS A 53 11.05 17.31 3.83
CA LYS A 53 11.11 15.98 3.19
C LYS A 53 9.80 15.19 3.22
N ILE A 54 8.79 15.69 3.94
CA ILE A 54 7.55 14.95 4.20
C ILE A 54 6.34 15.82 3.83
N LYS A 55 5.48 15.27 2.98
CA LYS A 55 4.16 15.82 2.67
C LYS A 55 3.11 15.03 3.45
N LYS A 56 2.46 15.67 4.40
CA LYS A 56 1.38 15.10 5.21
C LYS A 56 0.03 15.52 4.62
N ILE A 57 -0.85 14.56 4.41
CA ILE A 57 -2.22 14.80 3.97
C ILE A 57 -3.16 14.30 5.07
N HIS A 58 -4.00 15.19 5.58
CA HIS A 58 -5.07 14.82 6.49
C HIS A 58 -6.37 14.74 5.69
N TYR A 59 -7.09 13.65 5.90
CA TYR A 59 -8.36 13.33 5.27
C TYR A 59 -9.45 13.38 6.32
N LYS A 60 -10.52 14.10 6.02
CA LYS A 60 -11.78 14.05 6.76
C LYS A 60 -12.87 13.51 5.84
N PHE A 61 -13.39 12.35 6.21
CA PHE A 61 -14.43 11.64 5.45
C PHE A 61 -15.82 12.07 5.91
N GLU A 62 -16.82 11.86 5.05
CA GLU A 62 -18.23 12.20 5.31
C GLU A 62 -18.81 11.48 6.55
N ASP A 63 -18.28 10.30 6.88
CA ASP A 63 -18.67 9.51 8.04
C ASP A 63 -17.98 9.92 9.36
N ASN A 64 -17.29 11.07 9.34
CA ASN A 64 -16.49 11.61 10.43
C ASN A 64 -15.29 10.73 10.82
N ARG A 65 -14.83 9.82 9.96
CA ARG A 65 -13.50 9.21 10.13
C ARG A 65 -12.43 10.20 9.70
N GLU A 66 -11.26 10.06 10.32
CA GLU A 66 -10.07 10.81 9.94
C GLU A 66 -8.94 9.83 9.59
N MET A 67 -8.15 10.19 8.59
CA MET A 67 -6.94 9.47 8.21
C MET A 67 -5.81 10.46 7.93
N VAL A 68 -4.59 10.10 8.28
CA VAL A 68 -3.39 10.85 7.92
C VAL A 68 -2.47 9.97 7.09
N GLU A 69 -2.02 10.50 5.97
CA GLU A 69 -0.99 9.90 5.14
C GLU A 69 0.24 10.77 5.09
N GLU A 70 1.41 10.14 5.14
CA GLU A 70 2.70 10.82 5.02
C GLU A 70 3.46 10.28 3.82
N TYR A 71 3.88 11.19 2.95
CA TYR A 71 4.60 10.88 1.74
C TYR A 71 5.99 11.49 1.79
N ASN A 72 6.99 10.73 1.35
CA ASN A 72 8.29 11.30 1.06
C ASN A 72 8.20 12.18 -0.19
N VAL A 73 8.68 13.43 -0.11
CA VAL A 73 8.55 14.41 -1.21
C VAL A 73 9.36 13.98 -2.46
N ASP A 74 10.57 13.44 -2.25
CA ASP A 74 11.49 13.09 -3.33
C ASP A 74 11.10 11.78 -4.03
N THR A 75 10.64 10.80 -3.25
CA THR A 75 10.35 9.46 -3.75
C THR A 75 8.88 9.20 -4.01
N GLN A 76 7.98 10.05 -3.51
CA GLN A 76 6.53 9.94 -3.63
C GLN A 76 5.96 8.66 -2.97
N VAL A 77 6.77 7.96 -2.17
CA VAL A 77 6.37 6.75 -1.47
C VAL A 77 5.58 7.11 -0.21
N LEU A 78 4.48 6.39 0.00
CA LEU A 78 3.70 6.44 1.24
C LEU A 78 4.53 5.83 2.38
N LEU A 79 4.96 6.67 3.31
CA LEU A 79 5.73 6.28 4.48
C LEU A 79 4.83 5.81 5.63
N ARG A 80 3.71 6.51 5.83
CA ARG A 80 2.78 6.23 6.92
C ARG A 80 1.35 6.44 6.48
N ARG A 81 0.46 5.55 6.94
CA ARG A 81 -1.01 5.74 6.91
C ARG A 81 -1.55 5.38 8.28
N ALA A 82 -2.25 6.32 8.92
CA ALA A 82 -2.86 6.12 10.22
C ALA A 82 -4.32 6.56 10.22
N TRP A 83 -5.17 5.83 10.94
CA TRP A 83 -6.60 6.08 11.08
C TRP A 83 -6.93 6.52 12.49
N LYS A 84 -7.83 7.50 12.63
CA LYS A 84 -8.35 7.89 13.94
C LYS A 84 -9.53 6.98 14.30
N VAL A 85 -9.33 6.11 15.27
CA VAL A 85 -10.35 5.15 15.73
C VAL A 85 -11.17 5.80 16.84
N LYS A 86 -12.50 5.92 16.68
CA LYS A 86 -13.36 6.49 17.72
C LYS A 86 -13.22 5.72 19.04
N GLY A 87 -13.05 6.43 20.16
CA GLY A 87 -12.94 5.82 21.47
C GLY A 87 -14.24 5.10 21.88
N LYS A 88 -14.10 3.98 22.61
CA LYS A 88 -15.26 3.38 23.30
C LYS A 88 -15.76 4.40 24.33
N LEU A 89 -17.06 4.69 24.34
CA LEU A 89 -17.73 5.65 25.24
C LEU A 89 -17.45 7.15 24.97
N GLY A 90 -17.14 7.53 23.73
CA GLY A 90 -17.09 8.95 23.34
C GLY A 90 -15.82 9.71 23.74
N GLY A 91 -14.80 9.02 24.26
CA GLY A 91 -13.47 9.58 24.47
C GLY A 91 -12.72 9.85 23.16
N GLU A 92 -11.65 10.65 23.23
CA GLU A 92 -10.78 10.91 22.09
C GLU A 92 -10.20 9.61 21.53
N GLY A 93 -10.25 9.50 20.20
CA GLY A 93 -9.87 8.29 19.49
C GLY A 93 -8.36 8.08 19.40
N LYS A 94 -7.91 6.83 19.58
CA LYS A 94 -6.50 6.46 19.35
C LYS A 94 -6.20 6.40 17.84
N TRP A 95 -4.97 6.74 17.48
CA TRP A 95 -4.48 6.57 16.11
C TRP A 95 -3.98 5.14 15.89
N GLU A 96 -4.57 4.43 14.93
CA GLU A 96 -4.14 3.11 14.51
C GLU A 96 -3.30 3.21 13.24
N VAL A 97 -2.06 2.73 13.27
CA VAL A 97 -1.13 2.79 12.14
C VAL A 97 -1.33 1.56 11.24
N GLU A 98 -1.78 1.79 10.01
CA GLU A 98 -1.93 0.74 8.98
C GLU A 98 -0.61 0.45 8.25
N ILE A 99 0.15 1.51 7.97
CA ILE A 99 1.43 1.48 7.24
C ILE A 99 2.41 2.39 7.97
N GLY A 100 3.68 1.98 8.05
CA GLY A 100 4.74 2.71 8.70
C GLY A 100 5.07 2.15 10.08
N ASP A 101 6.03 2.78 10.74
CA ASP A 101 6.39 2.43 12.10
C ASP A 101 5.27 2.90 13.06
N PRO A 102 4.94 2.12 14.10
CA PRO A 102 3.92 2.51 15.07
C PRO A 102 4.32 3.85 15.70
N LEU A 103 3.32 4.69 15.96
CA LEU A 103 3.57 5.93 16.70
C LEU A 103 4.09 5.53 18.09
N PRO A 104 5.16 6.17 18.59
CA PRO A 104 5.56 5.97 19.97
C PRO A 104 4.35 6.32 20.84
N ASP A 105 3.92 5.39 21.70
CA ASP A 105 2.89 5.68 22.70
C ASP A 105 3.46 6.78 23.60
N MET A 106 3.04 8.02 23.37
CA MET A 106 3.42 9.18 24.18
C MET A 106 2.81 9.11 25.60
N MET A 107 2.10 8.02 25.92
CA MET A 107 1.39 7.79 27.18
C MET A 107 1.68 6.39 27.75
N VAL A 108 2.95 6.01 27.86
CA VAL A 108 3.31 5.02 28.90
C VAL A 108 3.20 5.77 30.24
N ASN A 109 1.98 5.79 30.80
CA ASN A 109 1.76 6.21 32.17
C ASN A 109 2.65 5.34 33.05
N THR A 110 3.66 5.95 33.65
CA THR A 110 4.72 5.27 34.41
C THR A 110 4.22 4.73 35.77
N ASP A 111 2.93 4.86 36.08
CA ASP A 111 2.37 4.62 37.42
C ASP A 111 1.55 3.33 37.56
N SER A 112 1.38 2.54 36.51
CA SER A 112 0.80 1.20 36.61
C SER A 112 1.90 0.15 36.60
N ALA A 113 1.87 -0.77 37.58
CA ALA A 113 2.66 -2.01 37.54
C ALA A 113 2.17 -2.85 36.34
N GLU A 114 2.63 -2.50 35.14
CA GLU A 114 2.11 -3.02 33.90
C GLU A 114 2.79 -4.33 33.55
N ILE A 115 1.97 -5.34 33.31
CA ILE A 115 2.39 -6.54 32.58
C ILE A 115 2.72 -6.06 31.16
N ILE A 116 4.02 -5.94 30.86
CA ILE A 116 4.52 -5.54 29.56
C ILE A 116 4.87 -6.78 28.76
N GLU A 117 4.62 -6.75 27.46
CA GLU A 117 5.00 -7.82 26.56
C GLU A 117 6.54 -8.00 26.52
N SER A 118 7.00 -9.24 26.37
CA SER A 118 8.44 -9.52 26.33
C SER A 118 9.11 -8.81 25.15
N LYS A 119 10.32 -8.26 25.38
CA LYS A 119 11.14 -7.68 24.32
C LYS A 119 11.49 -8.68 23.20
N ASP A 120 11.43 -9.97 23.52
CA ASP A 120 11.75 -11.06 22.59
C ASP A 120 10.53 -11.53 21.79
N GLN A 121 9.36 -10.93 21.97
CA GLN A 121 8.19 -11.31 21.19
C GLN A 121 8.36 -10.90 19.71
N PRO A 122 7.80 -11.66 18.75
CA PRO A 122 7.83 -11.26 17.35
C PRO A 122 7.11 -9.94 17.08
N ILE A 123 7.80 -8.97 16.49
CA ILE A 123 7.25 -7.65 16.17
C ILE A 123 7.22 -7.49 14.65
N VAL A 124 6.04 -7.22 14.11
CA VAL A 124 5.83 -6.95 12.68
C VAL A 124 5.87 -5.44 12.44
N SER A 125 6.70 -4.99 11.51
CA SER A 125 6.62 -3.65 10.93
C SER A 125 6.34 -3.74 9.45
N ARG A 126 5.69 -2.69 8.92
CA ARG A 126 5.25 -2.63 7.53
C ARG A 126 5.74 -1.36 6.88
N ARG A 127 6.36 -1.49 5.71
CA ARG A 127 6.88 -0.37 4.93
C ARG A 127 6.54 -0.54 3.46
N ASN A 128 6.40 0.59 2.78
CA ASN A 128 6.26 0.60 1.33
C ASN A 128 7.56 1.09 0.70
N THR A 129 7.85 0.57 -0.48
CA THR A 129 8.84 1.12 -1.39
C THR A 129 8.13 1.54 -2.68
N ARG A 130 8.87 2.04 -3.67
CA ARG A 130 8.28 2.35 -4.98
C ARG A 130 7.65 1.12 -5.62
N ILE A 131 8.33 -0.03 -5.57
CA ILE A 131 7.97 -1.24 -6.34
C ILE A 131 7.45 -2.41 -5.49
N ASN A 132 7.70 -2.40 -4.17
CA ASN A 132 7.35 -3.50 -3.27
C ASN A 132 6.59 -3.00 -2.04
N LEU A 133 5.74 -3.87 -1.51
CA LEU A 133 5.28 -3.83 -0.12
C LEU A 133 6.23 -4.70 0.71
N GLU A 134 6.62 -4.25 1.90
CA GLU A 134 7.60 -4.95 2.73
C GLU A 134 7.07 -5.13 4.16
N TRP A 135 7.23 -6.33 4.69
CA TRP A 135 7.04 -6.65 6.09
C TRP A 135 8.35 -7.12 6.69
N ARG A 136 8.67 -6.63 7.88
CA ARG A 136 9.79 -7.14 8.68
C ARG A 136 9.24 -7.71 9.96
N ILE A 137 9.54 -8.97 10.23
CA ILE A 137 9.17 -9.63 11.47
C ILE A 137 10.46 -9.88 12.24
N ARG A 138 10.70 -9.07 13.27
CA ARG A 138 11.85 -9.20 14.18
C ARG A 138 11.61 -10.29 15.22
N ASN A 139 12.66 -10.67 15.93
CA ASN A 139 12.63 -11.66 17.01
C ASN A 139 12.13 -13.04 16.55
N LEU A 140 12.51 -13.44 15.34
CA LEU A 140 12.26 -14.76 14.78
C LEU A 140 13.58 -15.57 14.78
N PRO A 141 13.81 -16.45 15.78
CA PRO A 141 15.12 -17.04 16.03
C PRO A 141 15.46 -18.22 15.12
N TYR A 142 14.46 -18.88 14.54
CA TYR A 142 14.66 -20.08 13.73
C TYR A 142 15.34 -19.77 12.39
N PRO A 143 16.06 -20.73 11.78
CA PRO A 143 16.67 -20.54 10.46
C PRO A 143 15.61 -20.48 9.35
N ILE A 144 15.99 -19.92 8.20
CA ILE A 144 15.08 -19.65 7.07
C ILE A 144 14.21 -20.86 6.66
N GLY A 145 14.79 -22.07 6.62
CA GLY A 145 14.07 -23.30 6.23
C GLY A 145 12.97 -23.73 7.20
N THR A 146 12.85 -23.09 8.36
CA THR A 146 11.77 -23.32 9.32
C THR A 146 10.50 -22.56 8.94
N TYR A 147 10.62 -21.46 8.19
CA TYR A 147 9.49 -20.61 7.82
C TYR A 147 8.90 -21.03 6.49
N SER A 148 7.57 -21.00 6.42
CA SER A 148 6.80 -21.01 5.18
C SER A 148 6.05 -19.68 5.08
N VAL A 149 6.14 -19.06 3.90
CA VAL A 149 5.49 -17.78 3.57
C VAL A 149 4.64 -18.01 2.31
N GLU A 150 3.33 -18.10 2.52
CA GLU A 150 2.38 -18.55 1.50
C GLU A 150 1.32 -17.48 1.22
N ALA A 151 0.99 -17.28 -0.05
CA ALA A 151 -0.16 -16.50 -0.47
C ALA A 151 -1.44 -17.26 -0.12
N ASN A 152 -2.36 -16.61 0.59
CA ASN A 152 -3.70 -17.12 0.83
C ASN A 152 -4.70 -16.28 0.03
N SER A 153 -5.29 -16.91 -0.98
CA SER A 153 -6.26 -16.24 -1.87
C SER A 153 -7.63 -16.04 -1.21
N ASP A 154 -8.05 -16.98 -0.35
CA ASP A 154 -9.36 -16.95 0.31
C ASP A 154 -9.48 -15.77 1.29
N GLU A 155 -8.44 -15.58 2.10
CA GLU A 155 -8.34 -14.52 3.09
C GLU A 155 -7.63 -13.27 2.57
N LYS A 156 -7.17 -13.28 1.31
CA LYS A 156 -6.43 -12.20 0.65
C LYS A 156 -5.26 -11.66 1.49
N CYS A 157 -4.47 -12.56 2.07
CA CYS A 157 -3.34 -12.23 2.94
C CYS A 157 -2.11 -13.11 2.66
N ILE A 158 -0.97 -12.75 3.23
CA ILE A 158 0.20 -13.64 3.29
C ILE A 158 0.22 -14.35 4.65
N ILE A 159 0.33 -15.67 4.63
CA ILE A 159 0.45 -16.49 5.83
C ILE A 159 1.92 -16.81 6.07
N VAL A 160 2.40 -16.46 7.26
CA VAL A 160 3.72 -16.84 7.76
C VAL A 160 3.53 -17.90 8.83
N ARG A 161 4.16 -19.06 8.68
CA ARG A 161 4.07 -20.15 9.65
C ARG A 161 5.41 -20.83 9.81
N THR A 162 5.63 -21.46 10.97
CA THR A 162 6.81 -22.31 11.19
C THR A 162 6.47 -23.80 11.18
N THR A 163 7.41 -24.64 10.73
CA THR A 163 7.25 -26.10 10.73
C THR A 163 7.03 -26.68 12.14
N ASN A 164 7.68 -26.08 13.14
CA ASN A 164 7.51 -26.43 14.55
C ASN A 164 6.24 -25.86 15.21
N LYS A 165 5.38 -25.17 14.46
CA LYS A 165 4.11 -24.57 14.91
C LYS A 165 4.24 -23.54 16.04
N LYS A 166 5.44 -22.99 16.26
CA LYS A 166 5.71 -21.95 17.27
C LYS A 166 5.30 -20.55 16.83
N TYR A 167 5.16 -20.32 15.53
CA TYR A 167 4.77 -19.02 14.99
C TYR A 167 3.75 -19.16 13.86
N TYR A 168 2.74 -18.31 13.91
CA TYR A 168 1.73 -18.17 12.87
C TYR A 168 1.29 -16.70 12.81
N LYS A 169 1.30 -16.11 11.62
CA LYS A 169 0.86 -14.72 11.41
C LYS A 169 0.23 -14.54 10.05
N LYS A 170 -0.91 -13.86 10.02
CA LYS A 170 -1.56 -13.37 8.81
C LYS A 170 -1.14 -11.92 8.57
N LEU A 171 -0.50 -11.67 7.44
CA LEU A 171 -0.10 -10.34 6.99
C LEU A 171 -1.13 -9.84 5.99
N GLN A 172 -1.95 -8.90 6.43
CA GLN A 172 -3.00 -8.32 5.60
C GLN A 172 -2.39 -7.43 4.51
N ILE A 173 -3.01 -7.44 3.33
CA ILE A 173 -2.64 -6.55 2.21
C ILE A 173 -3.85 -5.71 1.78
N PRO A 174 -4.20 -4.66 2.55
CA PRO A 174 -5.36 -3.81 2.27
C PRO A 174 -5.39 -3.25 0.85
N GLU A 175 -4.24 -2.96 0.25
CA GLU A 175 -4.10 -2.39 -1.10
C GLU A 175 -4.66 -3.33 -2.16
N LEU A 176 -4.36 -4.64 -2.06
CA LEU A 176 -4.89 -5.62 -3.00
C LEU A 176 -6.39 -5.83 -2.76
N VAL A 177 -6.84 -5.82 -1.50
CA VAL A 177 -8.27 -5.90 -1.17
C VAL A 177 -9.04 -4.70 -1.75
N ARG A 178 -8.52 -3.48 -1.60
CA ARG A 178 -9.10 -2.23 -2.13
C ARG A 178 -9.18 -2.22 -3.65
N LEU A 179 -8.18 -2.80 -4.32
CA LEU A 179 -8.14 -2.95 -5.77
C LEU A 179 -8.84 -4.21 -6.29
N ASN A 180 -9.38 -5.03 -5.38
CA ASN A 180 -9.95 -6.34 -5.68
C ASN A 180 -9.01 -7.26 -6.49
N LEU A 181 -7.72 -7.26 -6.14
CA LEU A 181 -6.70 -8.10 -6.75
C LEU A 181 -6.44 -9.35 -5.90
N PRO A 182 -6.15 -10.50 -6.52
CA PRO A 182 -5.72 -11.70 -5.81
C PRO A 182 -4.30 -11.53 -5.24
N VAL A 183 -3.97 -12.31 -4.21
CA VAL A 183 -2.60 -12.41 -3.69
C VAL A 183 -1.90 -13.54 -4.42
N GLU A 184 -0.81 -13.22 -5.12
CA GLU A 184 -0.09 -14.18 -5.95
C GLU A 184 1.23 -14.61 -5.30
N GLN A 185 1.45 -15.93 -5.20
CA GLN A 185 2.69 -16.47 -4.65
C GLN A 185 3.94 -16.00 -5.41
N ALA A 186 3.83 -15.85 -6.73
CA ALA A 186 4.94 -15.45 -7.60
C ALA A 186 5.50 -14.05 -7.27
N ASN A 187 4.69 -13.18 -6.64
CA ASN A 187 5.10 -11.84 -6.24
C ASN A 187 5.73 -11.81 -4.84
N ILE A 188 5.70 -12.92 -4.08
CA ILE A 188 6.27 -13.02 -2.74
C ILE A 188 7.73 -13.45 -2.83
N GLN A 189 8.60 -12.71 -2.15
CA GLN A 189 9.97 -13.11 -1.86
C GLN A 189 10.24 -12.90 -0.38
N PHE A 190 11.12 -13.72 0.20
CA PHE A 190 11.49 -13.54 1.60
C PHE A 190 12.92 -13.98 1.86
N THR A 191 13.54 -13.33 2.85
CA THR A 191 14.87 -13.67 3.36
C THR A 191 14.85 -13.60 4.88
N HIS A 192 15.80 -14.27 5.53
CA HIS A 192 15.92 -14.25 6.98
C HIS A 192 17.38 -14.00 7.36
N SER A 193 17.60 -12.93 8.12
CA SER A 193 18.92 -12.52 8.61
C SER A 193 18.75 -11.79 9.93
N PHE A 194 19.70 -11.95 10.86
CA PHE A 194 19.72 -11.23 12.16
C PHE A 194 18.38 -11.31 12.91
N HIS A 195 17.86 -12.54 13.07
CA HIS A 195 16.56 -12.82 13.72
C HIS A 195 15.37 -12.04 13.13
N THR A 196 15.48 -11.63 11.87
CA THR A 196 14.46 -10.85 11.19
C THR A 196 14.09 -11.52 9.87
N LEU A 197 12.81 -11.86 9.73
CA LEU A 197 12.24 -12.32 8.47
C LEU A 197 11.78 -11.08 7.69
N ILE A 198 12.39 -10.86 6.52
CA ILE A 198 12.02 -9.78 5.61
C ILE A 198 11.22 -10.40 4.48
N ILE A 199 9.97 -9.96 4.33
CA ILE A 199 9.04 -10.43 3.30
C ILE A 199 8.74 -9.26 2.39
N THR A 200 8.95 -9.44 1.10
CA THR A 200 8.61 -8.47 0.07
C THR A 200 7.52 -9.03 -0.83
N TYR A 201 6.56 -8.17 -1.19
CA TYR A 201 5.55 -8.44 -2.19
C TYR A 201 5.71 -7.44 -3.32
N LYS A 202 6.03 -7.93 -4.53
CA LYS A 202 6.14 -7.10 -5.72
C LYS A 202 4.78 -6.51 -6.07
N LYS A 203 4.69 -5.19 -6.16
CA LYS A 203 3.42 -4.52 -6.48
C LYS A 203 2.99 -4.91 -7.90
N PRO A 204 1.72 -5.33 -8.10
CA PRO A 204 1.18 -5.52 -9.44
C PRO A 204 1.04 -4.18 -10.15
N GLN A 205 1.03 -4.21 -11.48
CA GLN A 205 1.00 -2.98 -12.29
C GLN A 205 -0.20 -2.09 -11.94
N GLN A 206 -1.37 -2.67 -11.68
CA GLN A 206 -2.56 -1.89 -11.30
C GLN A 206 -2.36 -1.07 -10.01
N LEU A 207 -1.59 -1.58 -9.04
CA LEU A 207 -1.28 -0.86 -7.81
C LEU A 207 -0.27 0.27 -8.07
N LEU A 208 0.72 0.04 -8.94
CA LEU A 208 1.67 1.08 -9.33
C LEU A 208 0.98 2.23 -10.08
N ASP A 209 0.05 1.91 -10.97
CA ASP A 209 -0.72 2.90 -11.72
C ASP A 209 -1.63 3.71 -10.79
N MET A 210 -2.29 3.06 -9.82
CA MET A 210 -3.08 3.75 -8.79
C MET A 210 -2.20 4.68 -7.94
N ASP A 211 -1.04 4.22 -7.46
CA ASP A 211 -0.10 5.03 -6.67
C ASP A 211 0.32 6.29 -7.45
N LYS A 212 0.59 6.15 -8.76
CA LYS A 212 0.96 7.25 -9.65
C LYS A 212 -0.19 8.24 -9.85
N ASP A 213 -1.35 7.74 -10.24
CA ASP A 213 -2.54 8.56 -10.47
C ASP A 213 -2.94 9.31 -9.18
N TRP A 214 -2.86 8.64 -8.02
CA TRP A 214 -3.15 9.27 -6.74
C TRP A 214 -2.13 10.33 -6.37
N ASN A 215 -0.85 10.12 -6.67
CA ASN A 215 0.16 11.15 -6.47
C ASN A 215 -0.12 12.43 -7.29
N GLU A 216 -0.61 12.28 -8.52
CA GLU A 216 -1.03 13.41 -9.36
C GLU A 216 -2.21 14.17 -8.76
N GLU A 217 -3.20 13.47 -8.19
CA GLU A 217 -4.30 14.10 -7.45
C GLU A 217 -3.79 14.85 -6.21
N LEU A 218 -2.87 14.27 -5.46
CA LEU A 218 -2.30 14.90 -4.28
C LEU A 218 -1.53 16.18 -4.59
N LYS A 219 -0.92 16.31 -5.77
CA LYS A 219 -0.24 17.55 -6.19
C LYS A 219 -1.20 18.74 -6.32
N LYS A 220 -2.49 18.48 -6.57
CA LYS A 220 -3.52 19.52 -6.66
C LYS A 220 -3.89 20.11 -5.29
N VAL A 221 -3.64 19.36 -4.21
CA VAL A 221 -3.88 19.82 -2.84
C VAL A 221 -2.76 20.76 -2.42
N LYS A 222 -3.09 22.05 -2.28
CA LYS A 222 -2.17 23.10 -1.82
C LYS A 222 -1.94 22.99 -0.31
N PRO A 223 -0.73 23.28 0.19
CA PRO A 223 -0.47 23.23 1.62
C PRO A 223 -1.10 24.43 2.35
N VAL A 224 -1.53 24.22 3.60
CA VAL A 224 -2.24 25.23 4.41
C VAL A 224 -1.43 26.51 4.61
N LYS A 225 -0.10 26.42 4.65
CA LYS A 225 0.79 27.60 4.76
C LYS A 225 0.76 28.51 3.52
N ASP A 226 0.34 28.00 2.36
CA ASP A 226 0.24 28.77 1.11
C ASP A 226 -1.15 29.41 0.92
N ILE A 227 -2.07 29.23 1.88
CA ILE A 227 -3.36 29.91 1.89
C ILE A 227 -3.16 31.22 2.66
N PRO A 228 -3.38 32.40 2.05
CA PRO A 228 -3.31 33.66 2.77
C PRO A 228 -4.23 33.58 3.97
N ASN A 229 -3.66 33.79 5.16
CA ASN A 229 -4.35 33.64 6.42
C ASN A 229 -5.33 34.82 6.57
N GLU A 230 -6.58 34.68 6.11
CA GLU A 230 -7.66 35.63 6.41
C GLU A 230 -8.16 35.42 7.85
N CYS A 231 -7.25 35.41 8.84
CA CYS A 231 -7.63 35.56 10.23
C CYS A 231 -7.81 37.06 10.52
N LYS A 232 -9.06 37.53 10.45
CA LYS A 232 -9.45 38.79 11.09
C LYS A 232 -9.48 38.55 12.59
N THR A 233 -8.48 39.05 13.31
CA THR A 233 -8.58 39.28 14.76
C THR A 233 -9.73 40.25 15.01
N GLN A 234 -10.71 39.78 15.79
CA GLN A 234 -11.75 40.61 16.42
C GLN A 234 -11.15 41.36 17.62
#